data_AF-A0A3C0AL12-F1
#
_entry.id   AF-A0A3C0AL12-F1
#
_cell.length_a   1.000
_cell.length_b   1.000
_cell.length_c   1.000
_cell.angle_alpha   90.00
_cell.angle_beta   90.00
_cell.angle_gamma   90.00
#
_symmetry.space_group_name_H-M   'P 1'
#
loop_
_entity.id
_entity.type
_entity.pdbx_description
1 polymer ?
#
loop_
_entity_poly.entity_id
_entity_poly.type
_entity_poly.pdbx_seq_one_letter_code
_entity_poly.pdbx_strand_id
1 'polypeptide(L)' 'MSQQRQIGVTVLPEYLQYEGVESVLDNLMKRAGITAVSTSPYVMQLADEQTGVREPPADAGAGQVRLLDRPLWEG' A
#
# COMPACT_ATOMS: atom_id res chain seq x y z
N MET A 1 2.38 33.20 -3.07
CA MET A 1 2.28 31.88 -3.73
C MET A 1 1.22 31.09 -2.99
N SER A 2 0.18 30.58 -3.65
CA SER A 2 -0.78 29.69 -3.00
C SER A 2 -0.09 28.34 -2.74
N GLN A 3 -0.09 27.87 -1.51
CA GLN A 3 0.34 26.50 -1.20
C GLN A 3 -0.55 25.54 -2.00
N GLN A 4 0.04 24.73 -2.89
CA GLN A 4 -0.69 23.64 -3.52
C GLN A 4 -1.18 22.70 -2.42
N ARG A 5 -2.48 22.42 -2.41
CA ARG A 5 -3.09 21.52 -1.44
C ARG A 5 -2.49 20.13 -1.62
N GLN A 6 -1.83 19.60 -0.59
CA GLN A 6 -1.35 18.23 -0.59
C GLN A 6 -2.52 17.27 -0.36
N ILE A 7 -2.66 16.28 -1.23
CA ILE A 7 -3.65 15.20 -1.10
C ILE A 7 -2.88 13.89 -1.19
N GLY A 8 -2.83 13.16 -0.08
CA GLY A 8 -2.14 11.88 0.04
C GLY A 8 -3.10 10.70 0.01
N VAL A 9 -2.65 9.59 -0.58
CA VAL A 9 -3.38 8.31 -0.57
C VAL A 9 -2.44 7.15 -0.27
N THR A 10 -2.98 6.11 0.36
CA THR A 10 -2.31 4.80 0.44
C THR A 10 -2.79 3.93 -0.71
N VAL A 11 -1.86 3.52 -1.57
CA VAL A 11 -2.13 2.57 -2.66
C VAL A 11 -1.68 1.19 -2.20
N LEU A 12 -2.59 0.22 -2.26
CA LEU A 12 -2.23 -1.17 -1.98
C LEU A 12 -1.36 -1.74 -3.12
N PRO A 13 -0.29 -2.50 -2.82
CA PRO A 13 0.66 -3.00 -3.82
C PRO A 13 0.05 -3.80 -4.97
N GLU A 14 -1.07 -4.49 -4.75
CA GLU A 14 -1.75 -5.29 -5.77
C GLU A 14 -2.23 -4.46 -6.97
N TYR A 15 -2.63 -3.20 -6.76
CA TYR A 15 -3.01 -2.31 -7.86
C TYR A 15 -1.79 -1.99 -8.73
N LEU A 16 -0.63 -1.77 -8.11
CA LEU A 16 0.61 -1.51 -8.83
C LEU A 16 1.10 -2.76 -9.57
N GLN A 17 0.96 -3.94 -8.98
CA GLN A 17 1.33 -5.21 -9.62
C GLN A 17 0.40 -5.59 -10.77
N TYR A 18 -0.89 -5.26 -10.69
CA TYR A 18 -1.89 -5.61 -11.69
C TYR A 18 -2.00 -4.58 -12.82
N GLU A 19 -2.15 -3.30 -12.48
CA GLU A 19 -2.38 -2.22 -13.46
C GLU A 19 -1.07 -1.58 -13.95
N GLY A 20 0.03 -1.78 -13.23
CA GLY A 20 1.32 -1.17 -13.51
C GLY A 20 1.50 0.19 -12.82
N VAL A 21 2.73 0.48 -12.40
CA VAL A 21 3.08 1.69 -11.64
C VAL A 21 2.71 2.96 -12.38
N GLU A 22 3.11 3.09 -13.65
CA GLU A 22 2.88 4.31 -14.43
C GLU A 22 1.40 4.61 -14.63
N SER A 23 0.61 3.59 -14.98
CA SER A 23 -0.83 3.75 -15.20
C SER A 23 -1.56 4.20 -13.93
N VAL A 24 -1.18 3.64 -12.78
CA VAL A 24 -1.74 4.05 -11.48
C VAL A 24 -1.33 5.49 -11.15
N LEU A 25 -0.05 5.84 -11.24
CA LEU A 25 0.43 7.20 -10.93
C LEU A 25 -0.18 8.24 -11.87
N ASP A 26 -0.31 7.95 -13.16
CA ASP A 26 -0.94 8.83 -14.13
C ASP A 26 -2.40 9.12 -13.78
N ASN A 27 -3.16 8.09 -13.40
CA ASN A 27 -4.54 8.27 -12.98
C ASN A 27 -4.64 9.09 -11.68
N LEU A 28 -3.80 8.79 -10.69
CA LEU A 28 -3.77 9.50 -9.41
C LEU A 28 -3.43 10.98 -9.59
N MET A 29 -2.40 11.29 -10.37
CA MET A 29 -1.94 12.66 -10.59
C MET A 29 -2.87 13.44 -11.53
N LYS A 30 -3.19 12.87 -12.70
CA LYS A 30 -3.86 13.63 -13.77
C LYS A 30 -5.37 13.66 -13.63
N ARG A 31 -5.98 12.64 -13.00
CA ARG A 31 -7.45 12.53 -12.88
C ARG A 31 -7.95 12.84 -11.48
N ALA A 32 -7.23 12.41 -10.45
CA ALA A 32 -7.66 12.56 -9.06
C ALA A 32 -7.00 13.73 -8.30
N GLY A 33 -5.97 14.38 -8.89
CA GLY A 33 -5.27 15.51 -8.25
C GLY A 33 -4.49 15.12 -7.00
N ILE A 34 -4.08 13.84 -6.90
CA ILE A 34 -3.27 13.32 -5.81
C ILE A 34 -1.83 13.82 -5.96
N THR A 35 -1.21 14.18 -4.84
CA THR A 35 0.14 14.76 -4.80
C THR A 35 1.11 13.95 -3.95
N ALA A 36 0.65 12.92 -3.24
CA ALA A 36 1.49 12.04 -2.43
C ALA A 36 0.92 10.61 -2.41
N VAL A 37 1.81 9.63 -2.44
CA VAL A 37 1.47 8.20 -2.41
C VAL A 37 2.30 7.52 -1.33
N SER A 38 1.64 6.73 -0.50
CA SER A 38 2.27 5.71 0.32
C SER A 38 1.86 4.32 -0.18
N THR A 39 2.68 3.31 0.09
CA THR A 39 2.34 1.92 -0.17
C THR A 39 2.96 1.03 0.90
N SER A 40 2.36 -0.14 1.12
CA SER A 40 2.88 -1.11 2.07
C SER A 40 4.04 -1.91 1.44
N PRO A 41 5.08 -2.28 2.19
CA PRO A 41 6.25 -2.99 1.67
C PRO A 41 5.99 -4.51 1.58
N TYR A 42 4.96 -4.90 0.82
CA TYR A 42 4.69 -6.30 0.48
C TYR A 42 4.34 -6.43 -1.01
N VAL A 43 4.36 -7.67 -1.50
CA VAL A 43 3.91 -8.02 -2.85
C VAL A 43 2.98 -9.23 -2.78
N MET A 44 2.05 -9.29 -3.71
CA MET A 44 1.16 -10.43 -3.91
C MET A 44 1.85 -11.51 -4.74
N GLN A 45 1.51 -12.76 -4.45
CA GLN A 45 1.86 -13.92 -5.25
C GLN A 45 0.67 -14.32 -6.13
N LEU A 46 0.94 -14.88 -7.31
CA LEU A 46 -0.11 -15.50 -8.14
C LEU A 46 -0.75 -16.68 -7.41
N ALA A 47 -2.06 -16.79 -7.50
CA ALA A 47 -2.86 -17.91 -7.02
C ALA A 47 -3.91 -18.28 -8.08
N ASP A 48 -4.36 -19.52 -8.07
CA ASP A 48 -5.50 -19.94 -8.90
C ASP A 48 -6.83 -19.47 -8.29
N GLU A 49 -7.92 -19.62 -9.03
CA GLU A 49 -9.25 -19.19 -8.59
C GLU A 49 -9.72 -19.94 -7.33
N GLN A 50 -9.25 -21.17 -7.11
CA GLN A 50 -9.64 -21.99 -5.97
C GLN A 50 -8.89 -21.61 -4.67
N THR A 51 -7.66 -21.09 -4.79
CA THR A 51 -6.76 -20.79 -3.67
C THR A 51 -6.54 -19.30 -3.45
N GLY A 52 -6.88 -18.46 -4.42
CA GLY A 52 -6.83 -17.01 -4.32
C GLY A 52 -7.89 -16.48 -3.36
N VAL A 53 -7.46 -15.76 -2.33
CA VAL A 53 -8.36 -15.10 -1.37
C VAL A 53 -8.16 -13.59 -1.42
N ARG A 54 -9.27 -12.84 -1.42
CA ARG A 54 -9.25 -11.36 -1.43
C ARG A 54 -8.67 -10.77 -0.15
N GLU A 55 -9.06 -11.37 0.98
CA GLU A 55 -8.60 -10.95 2.30
C GLU A 55 -7.80 -12.10 2.91
N PRO A 56 -6.71 -11.81 3.66
CA PRO A 56 -6.06 -12.83 4.43
C PRO A 56 -7.08 -13.55 5.33
N PRO A 57 -6.89 -14.85 5.63
CA PRO A 57 -7.68 -15.52 6.66
C PRO A 57 -7.77 -14.66 7.92
N ALA A 58 -8.90 -14.70 8.62
CA ALA A 58 -9.24 -13.81 9.73
C ALA A 58 -8.19 -13.75 10.87
N ASP A 59 -7.19 -14.62 10.85
CA ASP A 59 -6.14 -14.72 11.84
C ASP A 59 -4.71 -14.71 11.30
N ALA A 60 -4.44 -14.44 10.01
CA ALA A 60 -3.17 -14.63 9.25
C ALA A 60 -1.82 -14.23 9.94
N GLY A 61 -1.52 -14.81 11.10
CA GLY A 61 -0.54 -14.30 12.05
C GLY A 61 -0.82 -12.89 12.60
N ALA A 62 -2.03 -12.33 12.42
CA ALA A 62 -2.35 -10.96 12.84
C ALA A 62 -2.30 -10.83 14.38
N GLY A 63 -1.15 -10.38 14.89
CA GLY A 63 -0.84 -10.34 16.32
C GLY A 63 0.61 -10.70 16.67
N GLN A 64 1.41 -11.19 15.73
CA GLN A 64 2.85 -11.31 15.95
C GLN A 64 3.48 -9.91 15.91
N VAL A 65 3.72 -9.36 17.11
CA VAL A 65 4.52 -8.16 17.32
C VAL A 65 5.87 -8.39 16.65
N ARG A 66 6.32 -7.49 15.77
CA ARG A 66 7.71 -7.50 15.32
C ARG A 66 8.57 -7.16 16.54
N LEU A 67 9.17 -8.19 17.15
CA LEU A 67 10.07 -8.01 18.27
C LEU A 67 11.28 -7.23 17.76
N LEU A 68 11.52 -6.07 18.35
CA LEU A 68 12.65 -5.21 18.04
C LEU A 68 13.52 -5.14 19.29
N ASP A 69 14.77 -5.59 19.18
CA ASP A 69 15.78 -5.40 20.24
C ASP A 69 16.37 -3.98 20.13
N ARG A 70 15.54 -2.96 20.38
CA ARG A 70 15.96 -1.55 20.51
C ARG A 70 14.88 -0.70 21.21
N PRO A 71 15.27 0.39 21.91
CA PRO A 71 14.31 1.35 22.44
C PRO A 71 13.56 2.07 21.30
N LEU A 72 12.26 2.31 21.51
CA LEU A 72 11.42 3.13 20.64
C LEU A 72 10.99 4.38 21.40
N TRP A 73 11.06 5.55 20.75
CA TRP A 73 10.55 6.85 21.23
C TRP A 73 11.23 7.49 22.47
N GLU A 74 12.45 7.07 22.84
CA GLU A 74 13.23 7.71 23.92
C GLU A 74 14.29 8.70 23.40
N GLY A 75 13.95 9.46 22.36
CA GLY A 75 14.78 10.55 21.80
C GLY A 75 14.16 11.92 22.07
#